data_AF-A0A443HU29-F1
#
_entry.id   AF-A0A443HU29-F1
#
_cell.length_a   1.000
_cell.length_b   1.000
_cell.length_c   1.000
_cell.angle_alpha   90.00
_cell.angle_beta   90.00
_cell.angle_gamma   90.00
#
_symmetry.space_group_name_H-M   'P 1'
#
loop_
_entity.id
_entity.type
_entity.pdbx_description
1 polymer ?
#
loop_
_entity_poly.entity_id
_entity_poly.type
_entity_poly.pdbx_seq_one_letter_code
_entity_poly.pdbx_strand_id
1 'polypeptide(L)'
;MASQDDPSIRASTEDRVNAMRGFKATLKNPRVSKEAKQHAQDVLDNELHGDEPRQELYNKRGQNVDPTRVAAGYKAATHRPNVTDQGKERAREKLENMGQPEE
;
A
#
# COMPACT_ATOMS: atom_id res chain seq x y z
N MET A 1 12.81 23.09 9.70
CA MET A 1 12.54 22.00 8.73
C MET A 1 11.72 20.96 9.45
N ALA A 2 10.45 20.78 9.07
CA ALA A 2 9.58 19.78 9.70
C ALA A 2 10.09 18.39 9.31
N SER A 3 10.62 17.66 10.29
CA SER A 3 11.13 16.30 10.11
C SER A 3 10.01 15.40 9.58
N GLN A 4 10.23 14.78 8.44
CA GLN A 4 9.27 13.90 7.76
C GLN A 4 8.97 12.60 8.53
N ASP A 5 9.55 12.44 9.72
CA ASP A 5 9.50 11.28 10.60
C ASP A 5 8.82 11.55 11.94
N ASP A 6 7.93 12.55 12.03
CA ASP A 6 7.09 12.71 13.22
C ASP A 6 6.08 11.56 13.33
N PRO A 7 6.13 10.74 14.40
CA PRO A 7 5.22 9.60 14.58
C PRO A 7 3.74 10.02 14.66
N SER A 8 3.43 11.24 15.09
CA SER A 8 2.06 11.75 15.18
C SER A 8 1.42 11.92 13.79
N ILE A 9 2.20 12.37 12.81
CA ILE A 9 1.75 12.58 11.43
C ILE A 9 1.60 11.24 10.70
N ARG A 10 2.47 10.27 10.99
CA ARG A 10 2.37 8.90 10.46
C ARG A 10 1.12 8.19 10.97
N ALA A 11 0.87 8.24 12.27
CA ALA A 11 -0.35 7.72 12.88
C ALA A 11 -1.60 8.33 12.23
N SER A 12 -1.62 9.66 12.07
CA SER A 12 -2.71 10.37 11.39
C SER A 12 -2.94 9.92 9.94
N THR A 13 -1.87 9.63 9.18
CA THR A 13 -2.02 9.15 7.79
C THR A 13 -2.53 7.71 7.73
N GLU A 14 -2.08 6.86 8.66
CA GLU A 14 -2.55 5.47 8.80
C GLU A 14 -4.02 5.42 9.21
N ASP A 15 -4.45 6.29 10.12
CA ASP A 15 -5.84 6.43 10.55
C ASP A 15 -6.75 6.81 9.38
N ARG A 16 -6.33 7.76 8.53
CA ARG A 16 -7.07 8.12 7.30
C ARG A 16 -7.22 6.94 6.35
N VAL A 17 -6.17 6.14 6.15
CA VAL A 17 -6.24 4.94 5.30
C VAL A 17 -7.13 3.85 5.91
N ASN A 18 -7.11 3.68 7.22
CA ASN A 18 -7.98 2.74 7.92
C ASN A 18 -9.45 3.17 7.82
N ALA A 19 -9.74 4.46 8.01
CA ALA A 19 -11.07 5.02 7.83
C ALA A 19 -11.59 4.80 6.40
N MET A 20 -10.76 5.12 5.39
CA MET A 20 -11.08 4.89 3.97
C MET A 20 -11.45 3.43 3.69
N ARG A 21 -10.68 2.48 4.22
CA ARG A 21 -10.99 1.03 4.08
C ARG A 21 -12.35 0.69 4.71
N GLY A 22 -12.65 1.24 5.88
CA GLY A 22 -13.93 1.07 6.57
C GLY A 22 -15.10 1.58 5.73
N PHE A 23 -15.04 2.82 5.24
CA PHE A 23 -16.11 3.38 4.40
C PHE A 23 -16.29 2.63 3.08
N LYS A 24 -15.19 2.18 2.45
CA LYS A 24 -15.26 1.34 1.24
C LYS A 24 -15.93 0.00 1.52
N ALA A 25 -15.72 -0.59 2.69
CA ALA A 25 -16.42 -1.80 3.12
C ALA A 25 -17.92 -1.53 3.33
N THR A 26 -18.29 -0.40 3.94
CA THR A 26 -19.68 0.04 4.12
C THR A 26 -20.44 0.12 2.80
N LEU A 27 -19.82 0.66 1.73
CA LEU A 27 -20.40 0.72 0.39
C LEU A 27 -20.72 -0.66 -0.19
N LYS A 28 -19.80 -1.62 -0.01
CA LYS A 28 -19.92 -2.99 -0.53
C LYS A 28 -20.84 -3.88 0.30
N ASN A 29 -21.08 -3.55 1.57
CA ASN A 29 -21.89 -4.37 2.45
C ASN A 29 -23.39 -4.29 2.07
N PRO A 30 -24.06 -5.40 1.71
CA PRO A 30 -25.48 -5.39 1.37
C PRO A 30 -26.41 -5.12 2.56
N ARG A 31 -25.93 -5.30 3.80
CA ARG A 31 -26.71 -5.07 5.03
C ARG A 31 -26.74 -3.61 5.49
N VAL A 32 -26.04 -2.71 4.80
CA VAL A 32 -25.98 -1.29 5.13
C VAL A 32 -27.07 -0.53 4.36
N SER A 33 -27.71 0.43 5.03
CA SER A 33 -28.75 1.27 4.45
C SER A 33 -28.21 2.17 3.32
N LYS A 34 -29.11 2.63 2.44
CA LYS A 34 -28.73 3.52 1.32
C LYS A 34 -28.16 4.86 1.83
N GLU A 35 -28.75 5.44 2.86
CA GLU A 35 -28.28 6.70 3.46
C GLU A 35 -26.88 6.55 4.05
N ALA A 36 -26.61 5.46 4.78
CA ALA A 36 -25.29 5.22 5.34
C ALA A 36 -24.23 5.01 4.24
N LYS A 37 -24.61 4.44 3.09
CA LYS A 37 -23.72 4.35 1.91
C LYS A 37 -23.48 5.70 1.25
N GLN A 38 -24.51 6.54 1.12
CA GLN A 38 -24.35 7.90 0.58
C GLN A 38 -23.40 8.72 1.45
N HIS A 39 -23.58 8.66 2.77
CA HIS A 39 -22.67 9.31 3.71
C HIS A 39 -21.24 8.75 3.60
N ALA A 40 -21.08 7.42 3.53
CA ALA A 40 -19.76 6.81 3.35
C ALA A 40 -19.07 7.24 2.04
N GLN A 41 -19.85 7.44 0.97
CA GLN A 41 -19.33 7.95 -0.30
C GLN A 41 -18.90 9.41 -0.17
N ASP A 42 -19.71 10.25 0.47
CA ASP A 42 -19.42 11.67 0.67
C ASP A 42 -18.12 11.89 1.48
N VAL A 43 -17.96 11.15 2.59
CA VAL A 43 -16.74 11.19 3.40
C VAL A 43 -15.52 10.70 2.62
N LEU A 44 -15.67 9.66 1.79
CA LEU A 44 -14.57 9.17 0.95
C LEU A 44 -14.11 10.21 -0.06
N ASP A 45 -15.04 10.90 -0.70
CA ASP A 45 -14.74 11.84 -1.79
C ASP A 45 -14.30 13.22 -1.26
N ASN A 46 -14.94 13.72 -0.21
CA ASN A 46 -14.75 15.09 0.29
C ASN A 46 -13.74 15.21 1.44
N GLU A 47 -13.69 14.23 2.36
CA GLU A 47 -12.85 14.32 3.57
C GLU A 47 -11.56 13.51 3.45
N LEU A 48 -11.64 12.32 2.84
CA LEU A 48 -10.51 11.40 2.73
C LEU A 48 -9.80 11.49 1.38
N HIS A 49 -10.28 12.32 0.45
CA HIS A 49 -9.69 12.52 -0.88
C HIS A 49 -9.45 11.21 -1.65
N GLY A 50 -10.37 10.26 -1.53
CA GLY A 50 -10.33 8.98 -2.24
C GLY A 50 -9.11 8.14 -1.87
N ASP A 51 -8.21 7.88 -2.83
CA ASP A 51 -7.03 7.02 -2.66
C ASP A 51 -5.74 7.79 -2.29
N GLU A 52 -5.77 9.12 -2.16
CA GLU A 52 -4.59 9.94 -1.84
C GLU A 52 -3.87 9.54 -0.54
N PRO A 53 -4.55 9.29 0.60
CA PRO A 53 -3.89 8.90 1.85
C PRO A 53 -3.06 7.61 1.70
N ARG A 54 -3.47 6.71 0.81
CA ARG A 54 -2.76 5.46 0.53
C ARG A 54 -1.45 5.73 -0.22
N GLN A 55 -1.45 6.68 -1.15
CA GLN A 55 -0.24 7.08 -1.88
C GLN A 55 0.73 7.82 -0.97
N GLU A 56 0.22 8.68 -0.09
CA GLU A 56 1.03 9.39 0.91
C GLU A 56 1.74 8.41 1.85
N LEU A 57 1.03 7.39 2.36
CA LEU A 57 1.65 6.32 3.14
C LEU A 57 2.67 5.51 2.34
N TYR A 58 2.36 5.19 1.08
CA TYR A 58 3.27 4.43 0.23
C TYR A 58 4.58 5.19 0.01
N ASN A 59 4.49 6.48 -0.28
CA ASN A 59 5.65 7.35 -0.46
C ASN A 59 6.45 7.47 0.84
N LYS A 60 5.78 7.73 1.98
CA LYS A 60 6.44 7.83 3.30
C LYS A 60 7.11 6.53 3.74
N ARG A 61 6.46 5.38 3.55
CA ARG A 61 7.06 4.06 3.85
C ARG A 61 8.15 3.68 2.84
N GLY A 62 7.98 4.09 1.58
CA GLY A 62 8.91 3.87 0.48
C GLY A 62 10.28 4.54 0.67
N GLN A 63 10.34 5.63 1.44
CA GLN A 63 11.60 6.36 1.66
C GLN A 63 12.60 5.64 2.56
N ASN A 64 12.16 4.63 3.33
CA ASN A 64 13.00 3.88 4.28
C ASN A 64 13.03 2.37 3.97
N VAL A 65 12.82 1.98 2.71
CA VAL A 65 12.89 0.56 2.34
C VAL A 65 14.35 0.17 2.11
N ASP A 66 14.85 -0.71 2.97
CA ASP A 66 16.19 -1.27 2.82
C ASP A 66 16.31 -2.05 1.50
N PRO A 67 17.22 -1.67 0.58
CA PRO A 67 17.37 -2.32 -0.72
C PRO A 67 17.68 -3.82 -0.59
N THR A 68 18.34 -4.24 0.49
CA THR A 68 18.60 -5.64 0.82
C THR A 68 17.31 -6.41 1.07
N ARG A 69 16.35 -5.81 1.79
CA ARG A 69 15.03 -6.43 2.02
C ARG A 69 14.22 -6.53 0.73
N VAL A 70 14.32 -5.52 -0.13
CA VAL A 70 13.65 -5.55 -1.45
C VAL A 70 14.21 -6.69 -2.29
N ALA A 71 15.53 -6.80 -2.39
CA ALA A 71 16.19 -7.88 -3.11
C ALA A 71 15.82 -9.26 -2.52
N ALA A 72 15.86 -9.41 -1.19
CA ALA A 72 15.44 -10.66 -0.54
C ALA A 72 13.98 -11.06 -0.87
N GLY A 73 13.08 -10.08 -0.97
CA GLY A 73 11.69 -10.30 -1.37
C GLY A 73 11.57 -10.80 -2.82
N TYR A 74 12.30 -10.19 -3.76
CA TYR A 74 12.33 -10.65 -5.14
C TYR A 74 12.98 -12.04 -5.27
N LYS A 75 14.07 -12.32 -4.54
CA LYS A 75 14.71 -13.65 -4.51
C LYS A 75 13.76 -14.71 -3.98
N ALA A 76 12.96 -14.39 -2.97
CA ALA A 76 11.91 -15.29 -2.52
C ALA A 76 10.83 -15.51 -3.61
N ALA A 77 10.45 -14.46 -4.34
CA ALA A 77 9.44 -14.56 -5.39
C ALA A 77 9.88 -15.48 -6.55
N THR A 78 11.17 -15.55 -6.87
CA THR A 78 11.68 -16.40 -7.96
C THR A 78 11.62 -17.90 -7.64
N HIS A 79 11.61 -18.26 -6.35
CA HIS A 79 11.60 -19.65 -5.89
C HIS A 79 10.23 -20.16 -5.43
N ARG A 80 9.27 -19.26 -5.17
CA ARG A 80 7.97 -19.65 -4.60
C ARG A 80 7.10 -20.40 -5.62
N PRO A 81 6.49 -21.53 -5.21
CA PRO A 81 5.63 -22.33 -6.10
C PRO A 81 4.33 -21.61 -6.47
N ASN A 82 3.85 -20.71 -5.60
CA ASN A 82 2.61 -19.96 -5.81
C ASN A 82 2.81 -18.68 -6.64
N VAL A 83 4.00 -18.48 -7.22
CA VAL A 83 4.30 -17.35 -8.11
C VAL A 83 4.29 -17.87 -9.54
N THR A 84 3.62 -17.14 -10.43
CA THR A 84 3.54 -17.47 -11.85
C THR A 84 4.92 -17.35 -12.51
N ASP A 85 5.14 -18.05 -13.63
CA ASP A 85 6.44 -18.00 -14.32
C ASP A 85 6.79 -16.58 -14.77
N GLN A 86 5.81 -15.83 -15.28
CA GLN A 86 5.97 -14.40 -15.59
C GLN A 86 6.29 -13.56 -14.33
N GLY A 87 5.75 -13.93 -13.17
CA GLY A 87 6.07 -13.28 -11.90
C GLY A 87 7.51 -13.53 -11.46
N LYS A 88 8.00 -14.75 -11.65
CA LYS A 88 9.40 -15.13 -11.37
C LYS A 88 10.36 -14.41 -12.31
N GLU A 89 10.06 -14.37 -13.60
CA GLU A 89 10.88 -13.67 -14.60
C GLU A 89 11.03 -12.18 -14.27
N ARG A 90 9.92 -11.49 -13.98
CA ARG A 90 9.95 -10.08 -13.54
C ARG A 90 10.74 -9.88 -12.26
N ALA A 91 10.67 -10.81 -11.31
CA ALA A 91 11.45 -10.73 -10.07
C ALA A 91 12.95 -10.88 -10.33
N ARG A 92 13.38 -11.76 -11.26
CA ARG A 92 14.78 -11.86 -11.69
C ARG A 92 15.26 -10.57 -12.35
N GLU A 93 14.49 -10.02 -13.29
CA GLU A 93 14.84 -8.76 -13.97
C GLU A 93 15.01 -7.62 -12.95
N LYS A 94 14.17 -7.58 -11.90
CA LYS A 94 14.31 -6.56 -10.83
C LYS A 94 15.55 -6.77 -9.96
N LEU A 95 15.96 -8.02 -9.71
CA LEU A 95 17.20 -8.33 -8.99
C LEU A 95 18.45 -7.95 -9.79
N GLU A 96 18.47 -8.27 -11.08
CA GLU A 96 19.54 -7.91 -12.00
C GLU A 96 19.71 -6.39 -12.10
N ASN A 97 18.60 -5.65 -12.24
CA ASN A 97 18.60 -4.19 -12.23
C ASN A 97 19.10 -3.59 -10.91
N MET A 98 19.02 -4.35 -9.80
CA MET A 98 19.55 -3.95 -8.48
C MET A 98 21.01 -4.38 -8.27
N GLY A 99 21.64 -5.04 -9.26
CA GLY A 99 23.00 -5.56 -9.14
C GLY A 99 23.12 -6.74 -8.17
N GLN A 100 22.02 -7.45 -7.91
CA GLN A 100 21.94 -8.61 -7.02
C GLN A 100 21.78 -9.88 -7.89
N PRO A 101 22.86 -10.56 -8.29
CA PRO A 101 22.75 -11.80 -9.04
C PRO A 101 22.12 -12.91 -8.19
N GLU A 102 21.29 -13.72 -8.83
CA GLU A 102 20.72 -14.95 -8.28
C GLU A 102 21.83 -16.01 -8.18
N GLU A 103 22.56 -16.04 -7.07
CA GLU A 103 23.38 -17.22 -6.68
C GLU A 103 22.62 -18.15 -5.73
#